data_AF-A0A7W7PIE2-F1
#
_entry.id   AF-A0A7W7PIE2-F1
#
_cell.length_a   1.000
_cell.length_b   1.000
_cell.length_c   1.000
_cell.angle_alpha   90.00
_cell.angle_beta   90.00
_cell.angle_gamma   90.00
#
_symmetry.space_group_name_H-M   'P 1'
#
loop_
_entity.id
_entity.type
_entity.pdbx_description
1 polymer ?
#
loop_
_entity_poly.entity_id
_entity_poly.type
_entity_poly.pdbx_seq_one_letter_code
_entity_poly.pdbx_strand_id
1 'polypeptide(L)' 'NTDMMLAAASALANVVTEDELNANYIIPSVFHAGATEAVASAVKRAALTLRPSSTHVLPA' A
#
# COMPACT_ATOMS: atom_id res chain seq x y z
N ASN A 1 6.19 8.64 6.84
CA ASN A 1 4.97 7.79 6.74
C ASN A 1 4.17 8.09 5.47
N THR A 2 4.33 9.27 4.86
CA THR A 2 3.73 9.59 3.55
C THR A 2 3.96 8.51 2.51
N ASP A 3 5.16 7.94 2.42
CA ASP A 3 5.47 6.88 1.44
C ASP A 3 4.65 5.60 1.66
N MET A 4 4.39 5.24 2.92
CA MET A 4 3.52 4.09 3.25
C MET A 4 2.07 4.40 2.91
N MET A 5 1.61 5.65 3.12
CA MET A 5 0.26 6.10 2.73
C MET A 5 0.08 6.09 1.21
N LEU A 6 1.08 6.56 0.45
CA LEU A 6 1.09 6.50 -1.01
C LEU A 6 1.07 5.06 -1.50
N ALA A 7 1.85 4.15 -0.89
CA ALA A 7 1.82 2.73 -1.22
C ALA A 7 0.45 2.09 -0.96
N ALA A 8 -0.23 2.47 0.13
CA ALA A 8 -1.59 2.02 0.41
C ALA A 8 -2.59 2.53 -0.64
N ALA A 9 -2.51 3.82 -1.01
CA ALA A 9 -3.38 4.42 -2.01
C ALA A 9 -3.21 3.75 -3.38
N SER A 10 -1.96 3.52 -3.82
CA SER A 10 -1.68 2.79 -5.06
C SER A 10 -2.18 1.35 -5.01
N ALA A 11 -2.07 0.67 -3.87
CA ALA A 11 -2.58 -0.69 -3.72
C ALA A 11 -4.11 -0.74 -3.87
N LEU A 12 -4.85 0.21 -3.29
CA LEU A 12 -6.30 0.31 -3.45
C LEU A 12 -6.70 0.60 -4.89
N ALA A 13 -5.98 1.48 -5.59
CA ALA A 13 -6.26 1.78 -7.00
C ALA A 13 -6.08 0.54 -7.89
N ASN A 14 -5.03 -0.26 -7.65
CA ASN A 14 -4.73 -1.45 -8.44
C ASN A 14 -5.66 -2.65 -8.15
N VAL A 15 -6.48 -2.60 -7.11
CA VAL A 15 -7.49 -3.62 -6.83
C VAL A 15 -8.65 -3.53 -7.83
N VAL A 16 -8.89 -2.34 -8.40
CA VAL A 16 -9.84 -2.13 -9.49
C VAL A 16 -9.10 -2.39 -10.80
N THR A 17 -9.38 -3.53 -11.43
CA THR A 17 -8.86 -3.90 -12.75
C THR A 17 -9.36 -2.97 -13.85
N GLU A 18 -8.67 -2.96 -14.99
CA GLU A 18 -9.09 -2.13 -16.13
C GLU A 18 -10.48 -2.54 -16.67
N ASP A 19 -10.82 -3.83 -16.61
CA ASP A 19 -12.11 -4.35 -17.07
C ASP A 19 -13.29 -3.94 -16.16
N GLU A 20 -13.03 -3.75 -14.86
CA GLU A 20 -14.07 -3.30 -13.92
C GLU A 20 -14.10 -1.77 -13.75
N LEU A 21 -13.08 -1.06 -14.24
CA LEU A 21 -12.99 0.40 -14.15
C LEU A 21 -14.00 1.08 -15.08
N ASN A 22 -14.95 1.80 -14.48
CA ASN A 22 -15.94 2.58 -15.21
C ASN A 22 -16.47 3.74 -14.35
N ALA A 23 -17.31 4.60 -14.93
CA ALA A 23 -17.84 5.77 -14.24
C ALA A 23 -18.59 5.46 -12.92
N ASN A 24 -19.13 4.24 -12.78
CA ASN A 24 -19.85 3.80 -11.59
C ASN A 24 -18.96 3.01 -10.61
N TYR A 25 -17.71 2.72 -10.98
CA TYR A 25 -16.82 1.88 -10.18
C TYR A 25 -15.36 2.32 -10.34
N ILE A 26 -14.99 3.30 -9.52
CA ILE A 26 -13.65 3.94 -9.50
C ILE A 26 -12.89 3.58 -8.21
N ILE A 27 -13.61 3.29 -7.13
CA ILE A 27 -13.06 2.90 -5.82
C ILE A 27 -13.67 1.55 -5.45
N PRO A 28 -12.88 0.57 -5.01
CA PRO A 28 -13.40 -0.74 -4.65
C PRO A 28 -14.31 -0.65 -3.42
N SER A 29 -15.25 -1.59 -3.30
CA SER A 29 -16.07 -1.72 -2.09
C SER A 29 -15.20 -1.96 -0.86
N VAL A 30 -15.62 -1.44 0.30
CA VAL A 30 -14.97 -1.72 1.61
C VAL A 30 -14.97 -3.22 1.96
N PHE A 31 -15.83 -4.02 1.30
CA PHE A 31 -15.91 -5.47 1.45
C PHE A 31 -15.16 -6.25 0.35
N HIS A 32 -14.39 -5.57 -0.52
CA HIS A 32 -13.63 -6.25 -1.56
C HIS A 32 -12.58 -7.16 -0.93
N ALA A 33 -12.70 -8.47 -1.15
CA ALA A 33 -11.95 -9.50 -0.43
C ALA A 33 -10.42 -9.34 -0.50
N GLY A 34 -9.90 -8.83 -1.63
CA GLY A 34 -8.46 -8.61 -1.83
C GLY A 34 -7.92 -7.26 -1.32
N ALA A 35 -8.78 -6.31 -0.95
CA ALA A 35 -8.34 -4.93 -0.68
C ALA A 35 -7.42 -4.84 0.55
N THR A 36 -7.81 -5.51 1.63
CA THR A 36 -7.08 -5.51 2.90
C THR A 36 -5.70 -6.14 2.75
N GLU A 37 -5.61 -7.26 2.04
CA GLU A 37 -4.35 -7.98 1.81
C GLU A 37 -3.40 -7.18 0.89
N ALA A 38 -3.94 -6.59 -0.18
CA ALA A 38 -3.18 -5.76 -1.12
C ALA A 38 -2.54 -4.56 -0.39
N VAL A 39 -3.32 -3.84 0.42
CA VAL A 39 -2.85 -2.70 1.21
C VAL A 39 -1.81 -3.13 2.24
N ALA A 40 -2.09 -4.18 3.03
CA ALA A 40 -1.16 -4.65 4.05
C ALA A 40 0.19 -5.06 3.44
N SER A 41 0.17 -5.75 2.31
CA SER A 41 1.37 -6.16 1.58
C SER A 41 2.16 -4.94 1.05
N ALA A 42 1.48 -3.97 0.45
CA ALA A 42 2.12 -2.76 -0.08
C ALA A 42 2.75 -1.90 1.03
N VAL A 43 2.03 -1.68 2.13
CA VAL A 43 2.50 -0.93 3.30
C VAL A 43 3.70 -1.63 3.95
N LYS A 44 3.65 -2.96 4.10
CA LYS A 44 4.77 -3.74 4.62
C LYS A 44 6.01 -3.60 3.75
N ARG A 45 5.88 -3.71 2.43
CA ARG A 45 7.00 -3.50 1.50
C ARG A 45 7.55 -2.09 1.61
N ALA A 46 6.70 -1.08 1.57
CA ALA A 46 7.11 0.32 1.72
C ALA A 46 7.87 0.55 3.03
N ALA A 47 7.37 0.01 4.15
CA ALA A 47 8.04 0.11 5.44
C ALA A 47 9.41 -0.57 5.44
N LEU A 48 9.57 -1.73 4.79
CA LEU A 48 10.85 -2.43 4.68
C LEU A 48 11.84 -1.68 3.79
N THR A 49 11.39 -1.12 2.67
CA THR A 49 12.20 -0.29 1.77
C THR A 49 12.62 1.00 2.44
N LEU A 50 11.73 1.62 3.21
CA LEU A 50 12.00 2.86 3.92
C LEU A 50 12.80 2.69 5.21
N ARG A 51 13.05 1.47 5.69
CA ARG A 51 13.96 1.27 6.82
C ARG A 51 15.27 1.94 6.43
N PRO A 52 15.63 3.09 7.02
CA PRO A 52 17.01 3.50 6.95
C PRO A 52 17.76 2.34 7.59
N SER A 53 18.93 1.99 7.04
CA SER A 53 19.85 1.17 7.80
C SER A 53 20.11 1.95 9.09
N SER A 54 19.38 1.62 10.16
CA SER A 54 19.62 2.14 11.49
C SER A 54 20.90 1.48 11.95
N THR A 55 22.02 1.92 11.39
CA THR A 55 23.32 1.85 12.04
C THR A 55 23.17 2.77 13.26
N HIS A 56 22.55 2.24 14.31
CA HIS A 56 22.74 2.75 15.64
C HIS A 56 24.20 2.44 15.99
N VAL A 57 25.10 3.36 15.65
CA VAL A 57 26.48 3.31 16.11
C VAL A 57 26.40 3.51 17.62
N LEU A 58 26.71 2.46 18.37
CA LEU A 58 26.83 2.49 19.82
C LEU A 58 27.99 3.45 20.17
N PRO A 59 27.80 4.51 20.97
CA PRO A 59 28.92 5.25 21.51
C PRO A 59 29.63 4.38 22.57
N ALA A 60 30.96 4.40 22.50
CA ALA A 60 31.88 3.63 23.35
C ALA A 60 31.78 3.98 24.84
#